data_AF-A0A556U5T1-F1
#
_entry.id   AF-A0A556U5T1-F1
#
_cell.length_a   1.000
_cell.length_b   1.000
_cell.length_c   1.000
_cell.angle_alpha   90.00
_cell.angle_beta   90.00
_cell.angle_gamma   90.00
#
_symmetry.space_group_name_H-M   'P 1'
#
loop_
_entity.id
_entity.type
_entity.pdbx_description
1 polymer ?
#
loop_
_entity_poly.entity_id
_entity_poly.type
_entity_poly.pdbx_seq_one_letter_code
_entity_poly.pdbx_strand_id
1 'polypeptide(L)'
;MDVVYVCEWEKKTKSNHCPSIPLVCAWSCRNLIAFTTDLKNEDEDRELSHMIHIIDCEHPWDVYSISSGHTEVLSCLEWDQSGSRLLSADGDGQIKCWAMTEHLVNSWENTHSSSVEGDPIVALSWLHNGSGSTNFGEKFSRVKFSPSLTLFGGKPMEGWLAVTVSGLVSVSLLKPNGALLSASESLSRLRGRVALADIAFTGGGKHRSGHDRRKQLLTRTVLQGVRERGEREVPH
;
A
#
# COMPACT_ATOMS: atom_id res chain seq x y z
N MET A 1 34.85 -8.82 19.11
CA MET A 1 35.38 -8.72 17.74
C MET A 1 34.53 -7.66 17.10
N ASP A 2 35.04 -6.43 17.01
CA ASP A 2 34.25 -5.30 16.56
C ASP A 2 34.24 -5.29 15.04
N VAL A 3 33.04 -5.30 14.46
CA VAL A 3 32.87 -5.21 13.01
C VAL A 3 33.14 -3.75 12.65
N VAL A 4 34.31 -3.49 12.07
CA VAL A 4 34.68 -2.19 11.54
C VAL A 4 34.56 -2.26 10.03
N TYR A 5 33.68 -1.45 9.44
CA TYR A 5 33.62 -1.24 8.00
C TYR A 5 34.24 0.12 7.65
N VAL A 6 35.03 0.16 6.59
CA VAL A 6 35.52 1.40 5.97
C VAL A 6 34.97 1.39 4.55
N CYS A 7 34.10 2.35 4.24
CA CYS A 7 33.60 2.56 2.89
C CYS A 7 34.31 3.78 2.28
N GLU A 8 35.18 3.54 1.32
CA GLU A 8 35.67 4.58 0.41
C GLU A 8 34.65 4.73 -0.71
N TRP A 9 33.92 5.85 -0.72
CA TRP A 9 33.01 6.19 -1.80
C TRP A 9 33.77 7.03 -2.83
N GLU A 10 33.67 6.67 -4.12
CA GLU A 10 34.06 7.59 -5.19
C GLU A 10 33.27 8.90 -5.06
N LYS A 11 33.84 10.01 -5.54
CA LYS A 11 33.12 11.30 -5.57
C LYS A 11 31.85 11.12 -6.38
N LYS A 12 30.73 10.99 -5.68
CA LYS A 12 29.38 10.86 -6.25
C LYS A 12 29.20 11.98 -7.28
N THR A 13 28.85 11.62 -8.51
CA THR A 13 28.34 12.58 -9.48
C THR A 13 27.19 13.35 -8.84
N LYS A 14 27.05 14.64 -9.14
CA LYS A 14 25.94 15.44 -8.63
C LYS A 14 24.64 14.73 -9.02
N SER A 15 23.92 14.19 -8.03
CA SER A 15 22.61 13.60 -8.24
C SER A 15 21.56 14.69 -8.02
N ASN A 16 20.62 14.81 -8.95
CA ASN A 16 19.48 15.74 -8.81
C ASN A 16 18.35 15.16 -7.94
N HIS A 17 18.61 14.06 -7.24
CA HIS A 17 17.72 13.49 -6.24
C HIS A 17 17.80 14.27 -4.93
N CYS A 18 16.66 14.66 -4.39
CA CYS A 18 16.52 15.08 -3.00
C CYS A 18 15.56 14.14 -2.26
N PRO A 19 15.73 13.92 -0.94
CA PRO A 19 14.76 13.17 -0.17
C PRO A 19 13.37 13.80 -0.30
N SER A 20 12.33 12.98 -0.51
CA SER A 20 10.95 13.47 -0.51
C SER A 20 10.59 14.03 0.86
N ILE A 21 9.65 14.98 0.91
CA ILE A 21 9.13 15.56 2.16
C ILE A 21 7.61 15.43 2.16
N PRO A 22 7.04 14.48 2.93
CA PRO A 22 7.71 13.56 3.86
C PRO A 22 8.49 12.45 3.14
N LEU A 23 9.52 11.93 3.82
CA LEU A 23 10.20 10.71 3.38
C LEU A 23 9.33 9.52 3.78
N VAL A 24 9.01 8.67 2.82
CA VAL A 24 8.23 7.45 3.07
C VAL A 24 9.11 6.24 2.76
N CYS A 25 9.07 5.24 3.64
CA CYS A 25 9.75 3.97 3.42
C CYS A 25 8.96 2.80 4.00
N ALA A 26 9.18 1.60 3.48
CA ALA A 26 8.54 0.38 3.93
C ALA A 26 9.48 -0.82 3.75
N TRP A 27 9.42 -1.79 4.65
CA TRP A 27 10.23 -3.01 4.61
C TRP A 27 9.34 -4.24 4.39
N SER A 28 9.67 -5.05 3.39
CA SER A 28 8.97 -6.28 3.06
C SER A 28 9.47 -7.49 3.85
N CYS A 29 8.69 -8.58 3.82
CA CYS A 29 9.11 -9.87 4.35
C CYS A 29 10.19 -10.59 3.51
N ARG A 30 10.56 -10.05 2.35
CA ARG A 30 11.62 -10.55 1.45
C ARG A 30 12.94 -9.79 1.61
N ASN A 31 13.11 -9.06 2.71
CA ASN A 31 14.29 -8.23 2.95
C ASN A 31 14.47 -7.08 1.92
N LEU A 32 13.37 -6.68 1.25
CA LEU A 32 13.37 -5.53 0.35
C LEU A 32 12.93 -4.29 1.10
N ILE A 33 13.64 -3.18 0.90
CA ILE A 33 13.24 -1.86 1.38
C ILE A 33 12.75 -1.04 0.18
N ALA A 34 11.58 -0.42 0.31
CA ALA A 34 11.12 0.61 -0.59
C ALA A 34 11.27 1.98 0.09
N PHE A 35 11.72 2.99 -0.64
CA PHE A 35 11.80 4.37 -0.16
C PHE A 35 11.63 5.37 -1.30
N THR A 36 11.29 6.62 -0.97
CA THR A 36 11.00 7.65 -1.97
C THR A 36 12.07 8.73 -2.05
N THR A 37 12.30 9.26 -3.25
CA THR A 37 13.01 10.52 -3.45
C THR A 37 12.29 11.37 -4.50
N ASP A 38 12.58 12.65 -4.52
CA ASP A 38 12.14 13.55 -5.57
C ASP A 38 13.33 13.81 -6.51
N LEU A 39 13.11 13.64 -7.81
CA LEU A 39 14.09 13.92 -8.84
C LEU A 39 13.76 15.28 -9.47
N LYS A 40 14.70 16.22 -9.38
CA LYS A 40 14.57 17.52 -10.04
C LYS A 40 14.95 17.41 -11.51
N ASN A 41 14.00 17.67 -12.40
CA ASN A 41 14.27 17.78 -13.84
C ASN A 41 15.08 19.06 -14.12
N GLU A 42 16.13 18.96 -14.94
CA GLU A 42 16.98 20.11 -15.31
C GLU A 42 16.34 20.99 -16.38
N ASP A 43 15.46 20.42 -17.21
CA ASP A 43 14.87 21.07 -18.39
C ASP A 43 13.51 21.74 -18.13
N GLU A 44 12.85 21.43 -17.02
CA GLU A 44 11.52 21.95 -16.67
C GLU A 44 11.59 22.63 -15.31
N ASP A 45 11.41 23.96 -15.29
CA ASP A 45 11.67 24.81 -14.12
C ASP A 45 10.84 24.48 -12.86
N ARG A 46 9.88 23.53 -12.89
CA ARG A 46 8.96 23.26 -11.77
C ARG A 46 8.47 21.82 -11.59
N GLU A 47 8.87 20.84 -12.40
CA GLU A 47 8.32 19.48 -12.26
C GLU A 47 9.31 18.55 -11.54
N LEU A 48 8.95 18.16 -10.32
CA LEU A 48 9.63 17.11 -9.58
C LEU A 48 9.04 15.76 -9.99
N SER A 49 9.89 14.81 -10.35
CA SER A 49 9.46 13.43 -10.54
C SER A 49 9.57 12.68 -9.23
N HIS A 50 8.44 12.18 -8.71
CA HIS A 50 8.44 11.37 -7.50
C HIS A 50 8.90 9.94 -7.82
N MET A 51 10.03 9.54 -7.25
CA MET A 51 10.68 8.26 -7.49
C MET A 51 10.40 7.30 -6.35
N ILE A 52 10.22 6.02 -6.69
CA ILE A 52 10.26 4.91 -5.73
C ILE A 52 11.54 4.12 -6.01
N HIS A 53 12.29 3.85 -4.95
CA HIS A 53 13.48 3.03 -4.98
C HIS A 53 13.21 1.73 -4.24
N ILE A 54 13.70 0.62 -4.79
CA ILE A 54 13.62 -0.71 -4.19
C ILE A 54 15.05 -1.23 -4.10
N ILE A 55 15.42 -1.68 -2.90
CA ILE A 55 16.75 -2.20 -2.58
C ILE A 55 16.61 -3.53 -1.86
N ASP A 56 17.40 -4.51 -2.30
CA ASP A 56 17.64 -5.74 -1.55
C ASP A 56 18.75 -5.47 -0.52
N CYS A 57 18.48 -5.75 0.76
CA CYS A 57 19.48 -5.54 1.81
C CYS A 57 20.68 -6.48 1.70
N GLU A 58 20.58 -7.59 0.94
CA GLU A 58 21.74 -8.44 0.63
C GLU A 58 22.62 -7.85 -0.47
N HIS A 59 22.04 -7.03 -1.36
CA HIS A 59 22.72 -6.40 -2.49
C HIS A 59 22.48 -4.88 -2.49
N PRO A 60 22.90 -4.13 -1.45
CA PRO A 60 22.53 -2.73 -1.27
C PRO A 60 23.13 -1.77 -2.32
N TRP A 61 24.06 -2.24 -3.14
CA TRP A 61 24.61 -1.51 -4.27
C TRP A 61 23.72 -1.55 -5.53
N ASP A 62 22.78 -2.49 -5.62
CA ASP A 62 21.89 -2.68 -6.78
C ASP A 62 20.51 -2.09 -6.51
N VAL A 63 20.43 -0.75 -6.56
CA VAL A 63 19.19 -0.01 -6.31
C VAL A 63 18.37 0.08 -7.58
N TYR A 64 17.18 -0.52 -7.56
CA TYR A 64 16.19 -0.33 -8.62
C TYR A 64 15.40 0.96 -8.38
N SER A 65 15.22 1.79 -9.40
CA SER A 65 14.55 3.08 -9.31
C SER A 65 13.48 3.21 -10.39
N ILE A 66 12.27 3.60 -9.99
CA ILE A 66 11.13 3.79 -10.89
C ILE A 66 10.50 5.17 -10.69
N SER A 67 10.09 5.80 -11.78
CA SER A 67 9.19 6.95 -11.70
C SER A 67 7.82 6.47 -11.30
N SER A 68 7.31 7.00 -10.20
CA SER A 68 6.03 6.54 -9.65
C SER A 68 4.84 7.00 -10.49
N GLY A 69 5.00 8.06 -11.29
CA GLY A 69 3.92 8.71 -12.03
C GLY A 69 2.82 9.29 -11.12
N HIS A 70 3.12 9.52 -9.84
CA HIS A 70 2.30 10.36 -8.96
C HIS A 70 2.56 11.84 -9.28
N THR A 71 1.52 12.65 -9.19
CA THR A 71 1.60 14.10 -9.41
C THR A 71 1.96 14.86 -8.15
N GLU A 72 1.68 14.27 -6.99
CA GLU A 72 1.98 14.83 -5.68
C GLU A 72 2.95 13.92 -4.91
N VAL A 73 3.52 14.47 -3.83
CA VAL A 73 4.44 13.74 -2.95
C VAL A 73 3.77 12.50 -2.39
N LEU A 74 4.49 11.38 -2.38
CA LEU A 74 4.02 10.15 -1.79
C LEU A 74 3.82 10.30 -0.28
N SER A 75 2.67 9.85 0.20
CA SER A 75 2.28 9.86 1.61
C SER A 75 2.40 8.47 2.25
N CYS A 76 2.27 7.40 1.47
CA CYS A 76 2.26 6.01 1.96
C CYS A 76 3.00 5.06 1.01
N LEU A 77 3.70 4.08 1.58
CA LEU A 77 4.22 2.89 0.91
C LEU A 77 3.87 1.65 1.73
N GLU A 78 3.37 0.60 1.09
CA GLU A 78 2.98 -0.62 1.81
C GLU A 78 3.21 -1.90 0.99
N TRP A 79 4.03 -2.78 1.52
CA TRP A 79 4.27 -4.11 0.94
C TRP A 79 3.10 -5.05 1.21
N ASP A 80 2.79 -5.90 0.25
CA ASP A 80 1.87 -7.00 0.47
C ASP A 80 2.50 -8.09 1.36
N GLN A 81 1.66 -9.00 1.85
CA GLN A 81 2.10 -10.09 2.74
C GLN A 81 3.21 -10.97 2.13
N SER A 82 3.27 -11.03 0.80
CA SER A 82 4.25 -11.87 0.10
C SER A 82 5.54 -11.13 -0.24
N GLY A 83 5.56 -9.79 -0.19
CA GLY A 83 6.67 -8.94 -0.62
C GLY A 83 6.87 -8.87 -2.14
N SER A 84 5.88 -9.27 -2.95
CA SER A 84 5.93 -9.16 -4.42
C SER A 84 5.05 -8.06 -4.99
N ARG A 85 4.25 -7.39 -4.16
CA ARG A 85 3.47 -6.21 -4.54
C ARG A 85 3.72 -5.08 -3.57
N LEU A 86 3.64 -3.86 -4.09
CA LEU A 86 3.83 -2.63 -3.35
C LEU A 86 2.68 -1.69 -3.67
N LEU A 87 2.05 -1.11 -2.65
CA LEU A 87 1.15 0.02 -2.83
C LEU A 87 1.91 1.32 -2.60
N SER A 88 1.61 2.32 -3.41
CA SER A 88 1.99 3.70 -3.18
C SER A 88 0.76 4.59 -3.19
N ALA A 89 0.76 5.64 -2.37
CA ALA A 89 -0.27 6.67 -2.42
C ALA A 89 0.33 8.06 -2.28
N ASP A 90 -0.35 9.07 -2.82
CA ASP A 90 0.11 10.47 -2.80
C ASP A 90 -0.82 11.42 -2.04
N GLY A 91 -0.41 12.70 -2.04
CA GLY A 91 -1.13 13.82 -1.46
C GLY A 91 -2.44 14.19 -2.14
N ASP A 92 -2.71 13.71 -3.36
CA ASP A 92 -3.95 14.00 -4.10
C ASP A 92 -4.97 12.85 -4.02
N GLY A 93 -4.63 11.79 -3.28
CA GLY A 93 -5.50 10.64 -3.09
C GLY A 93 -5.34 9.56 -4.17
N GLN A 94 -4.33 9.66 -5.04
CA GLN A 94 -4.02 8.59 -5.99
C GLN A 94 -3.36 7.44 -5.26
N ILE A 95 -3.73 6.22 -5.64
CA ILE A 95 -3.16 4.97 -5.14
C ILE A 95 -2.76 4.13 -6.34
N LYS A 96 -1.53 3.61 -6.32
CA LYS A 96 -0.96 2.76 -7.36
C LYS A 96 -0.53 1.43 -6.77
N CYS A 97 -0.80 0.35 -7.50
CA CYS A 97 -0.42 -1.01 -7.16
C CYS A 97 0.67 -1.50 -8.12
N TRP A 98 1.85 -1.73 -7.59
CA TRP A 98 3.02 -2.23 -8.30
C TRP A 98 3.18 -3.73 -8.08
N ALA A 99 3.53 -4.47 -9.13
CA ALA A 99 3.83 -5.89 -9.04
C ALA A 99 5.22 -6.18 -9.59
N MET A 100 5.94 -7.06 -8.88
CA MET A 100 7.20 -7.63 -9.33
C MET A 100 6.94 -8.54 -10.54
N THR A 101 7.59 -8.25 -11.67
CA THR A 101 7.47 -9.05 -12.88
C THR A 101 8.59 -10.08 -12.94
N GLU A 102 8.27 -11.28 -13.45
CA GLU A 102 9.24 -12.38 -13.62
C GLU A 102 10.02 -12.78 -12.35
N HIS A 103 9.52 -12.42 -11.16
CA HIS A 103 10.21 -12.58 -9.88
C HIS A 103 11.56 -11.84 -9.79
N LEU A 104 11.75 -10.80 -10.60
CA LEU A 104 12.97 -10.00 -10.64
C LEU A 104 12.81 -8.75 -9.75
N VAL A 105 13.71 -8.57 -8.78
CA VAL A 105 13.68 -7.44 -7.83
C VAL A 105 13.83 -6.09 -8.55
N ASN A 106 14.46 -6.08 -9.71
CA ASN A 106 14.69 -4.92 -10.56
C ASN A 106 13.67 -4.80 -11.71
N SER A 107 12.52 -5.46 -11.62
CA SER A 107 11.48 -5.38 -12.65
C SER A 107 10.11 -5.26 -12.02
N TRP A 108 9.50 -4.08 -12.17
CA TRP A 108 8.20 -3.75 -11.57
C TRP A 108 7.31 -3.03 -12.57
N GLU A 109 6.01 -3.30 -12.50
CA GLU A 109 5.02 -2.61 -13.32
C GLU A 109 3.83 -2.13 -12.48
N ASN A 110 3.23 -1.01 -12.89
CA ASN A 110 1.95 -0.58 -12.34
C ASN A 110 0.84 -1.45 -12.93
N THR A 111 0.22 -2.26 -12.09
CA THR A 111 -0.85 -3.19 -12.52
C THR A 111 -2.23 -2.56 -12.40
N HIS A 112 -2.45 -1.76 -11.35
CA HIS A 112 -3.74 -1.16 -11.04
C HIS A 112 -3.54 0.22 -10.41
N SER A 113 -4.55 1.07 -10.55
CA SER A 113 -4.60 2.38 -9.89
C SER A 113 -6.03 2.66 -9.43
N SER A 114 -6.17 3.31 -8.28
CA SER A 114 -7.43 3.87 -7.76
C SER A 114 -7.22 5.29 -7.29
N SER A 115 -8.29 6.05 -7.13
CA SER A 115 -8.22 7.42 -6.64
C SER A 115 -9.33 7.72 -5.65
N VAL A 116 -9.02 8.61 -4.70
CA VAL A 116 -10.00 9.32 -3.89
C VAL A 116 -9.81 10.82 -4.17
N GLU A 117 -10.62 11.35 -5.10
CA GLU A 117 -10.46 12.68 -5.69
C GLU A 117 -10.05 13.78 -4.69
N GLY A 118 -8.78 14.19 -4.73
CA GLY A 118 -8.26 15.36 -4.02
C GLY A 118 -8.17 15.21 -2.51
N ASP A 119 -8.22 13.99 -1.98
CA ASP A 119 -8.20 13.74 -0.54
C ASP A 119 -6.97 12.92 -0.14
N PRO A 120 -5.96 13.54 0.52
CA PRO A 120 -4.69 12.90 0.79
C PRO A 120 -4.86 11.60 1.59
N ILE A 121 -4.14 10.55 1.18
CA ILE A 121 -4.13 9.28 1.92
C ILE A 121 -3.25 9.42 3.17
N VAL A 122 -3.78 9.02 4.33
CA VAL A 122 -3.05 9.02 5.62
C VAL A 122 -2.77 7.62 6.16
N ALA A 123 -3.48 6.61 5.65
CA ALA A 123 -3.17 5.21 5.93
C ALA A 123 -3.60 4.34 4.75
N LEU A 124 -2.80 3.33 4.46
CA LEU A 124 -2.99 2.37 3.37
C LEU A 124 -2.78 0.96 3.93
N SER A 125 -3.67 0.02 3.59
CA SER A 125 -3.55 -1.37 4.01
C SER A 125 -4.01 -2.37 2.95
N TRP A 126 -3.24 -3.41 2.68
CA TRP A 126 -3.70 -4.58 1.91
C TRP A 126 -4.81 -5.34 2.63
N LEU A 127 -5.82 -5.82 1.91
CA LEU A 127 -6.82 -6.72 2.49
C LEU A 127 -6.19 -8.08 2.82
N HIS A 128 -6.39 -8.53 4.06
CA HIS A 128 -5.84 -9.80 4.52
C HIS A 128 -6.61 -10.99 3.93
N ASN A 129 -5.91 -11.93 3.28
CA ASN A 129 -6.50 -13.10 2.62
C ASN A 129 -6.81 -14.29 3.56
N GLY A 130 -6.60 -14.14 4.87
CA GLY A 130 -6.87 -15.18 5.87
C GLY A 130 -5.77 -16.24 6.01
N SER A 131 -4.76 -16.22 5.13
CA SER A 131 -3.54 -16.99 5.30
C SER A 131 -2.69 -16.36 6.40
N GLY A 132 -2.72 -16.93 7.61
CA GLY A 132 -1.78 -16.53 8.66
C GLY A 132 -0.33 -16.74 8.18
N SER A 133 0.59 -15.86 8.61
CA SER A 133 2.00 -15.94 8.24
C SER A 133 2.56 -17.35 8.50
N THR A 134 3.10 -17.99 7.47
CA THR A 134 3.52 -19.40 7.54
C THR A 134 4.97 -19.60 7.97
N ASN A 135 5.64 -18.57 8.47
CA ASN A 135 7.07 -18.64 8.75
C ASN A 135 7.33 -18.58 10.25
N PHE A 136 7.03 -19.65 10.98
CA PHE A 136 7.78 -20.05 12.17
C PHE A 136 7.55 -21.54 12.38
N GLY A 137 8.64 -22.31 12.32
CA GLY A 137 8.67 -23.67 12.81
C GLY A 137 8.32 -23.68 14.30
N GLU A 138 7.64 -24.76 14.71
CA GLU A 138 7.33 -25.12 16.10
C GLU A 138 6.00 -24.58 16.72
N LYS A 139 5.05 -25.51 16.80
CA LYS A 139 4.10 -25.72 17.92
C LYS A 139 3.17 -24.59 18.41
N PHE A 140 2.95 -23.51 17.66
CA PHE A 140 1.81 -22.63 17.96
C PHE A 140 0.56 -23.06 17.18
N SER A 141 -0.55 -23.22 17.90
CA SER A 141 -1.85 -23.52 17.28
C SER A 141 -2.14 -22.45 16.23
N ARG A 142 -2.26 -22.86 14.97
CA ARG A 142 -2.57 -21.97 13.85
C ARG A 142 -3.90 -21.28 14.15
N VAL A 143 -3.85 -20.00 14.52
CA VAL A 143 -5.07 -19.20 14.62
C VAL A 143 -5.54 -19.00 13.18
N LYS A 144 -6.65 -19.66 12.82
CA LYS A 144 -7.27 -19.47 11.52
C LYS A 144 -7.81 -18.03 11.48
N PHE A 145 -7.20 -17.19 10.66
CA PHE A 145 -7.74 -15.87 10.36
C PHE A 145 -8.77 -16.01 9.23
N SER A 146 -9.95 -15.44 9.41
CA SER A 146 -10.88 -15.29 8.29
C SER A 146 -10.36 -14.19 7.34
N PRO A 147 -10.57 -14.32 6.02
CA PRO A 147 -10.26 -13.25 5.09
C PRO A 147 -11.01 -11.97 5.43
N SER A 148 -10.44 -10.83 5.08
CA SER A 148 -11.06 -9.51 5.27
C SER A 148 -12.33 -9.36 4.45
N LEU A 149 -12.33 -9.97 3.26
CA LEU A 149 -13.49 -10.06 2.39
C LEU A 149 -13.45 -11.37 1.62
N THR A 150 -14.62 -11.99 1.42
CA THR A 150 -14.76 -13.19 0.59
C THR A 150 -15.86 -13.01 -0.44
N LEU A 151 -15.66 -13.59 -1.63
CA LEU A 151 -16.74 -13.84 -2.58
C LEU A 151 -17.73 -14.87 -2.03
N PHE A 152 -18.84 -15.01 -2.75
CA PHE A 152 -19.71 -16.18 -2.60
C PHE A 152 -18.89 -17.47 -2.73
N GLY A 153 -19.10 -18.41 -1.81
CA GLY A 153 -18.30 -19.63 -1.69
C GLY A 153 -17.02 -19.51 -0.85
N GLY A 154 -16.78 -18.37 -0.18
CA GLY A 154 -15.73 -18.23 0.84
C GLY A 154 -14.31 -17.98 0.29
N LYS A 155 -14.18 -17.71 -1.02
CA LYS A 155 -12.88 -17.37 -1.62
C LYS A 155 -12.44 -15.98 -1.18
N PRO A 156 -11.21 -15.79 -0.67
CA PRO A 156 -10.70 -14.48 -0.30
C PRO A 156 -10.67 -13.54 -1.52
N MET A 157 -10.94 -12.26 -1.27
CA MET A 157 -10.79 -11.20 -2.26
C MET A 157 -9.53 -10.41 -2.00
N GLU A 158 -8.79 -10.14 -3.07
CA GLU A 158 -7.64 -9.25 -3.03
C GLU A 158 -8.07 -7.80 -3.20
N GLY A 159 -7.29 -6.90 -2.64
CA GLY A 159 -7.58 -5.48 -2.67
C GLY A 159 -6.85 -4.73 -1.58
N TRP A 160 -7.19 -3.46 -1.42
CA TRP A 160 -6.64 -2.59 -0.40
C TRP A 160 -7.71 -1.68 0.20
N LEU A 161 -7.37 -1.10 1.34
CA LEU A 161 -8.14 -0.11 2.07
C LEU A 161 -7.29 1.14 2.24
N ALA A 162 -7.89 2.30 2.01
CA ALA A 162 -7.26 3.58 2.24
C ALA A 162 -8.11 4.42 3.19
N VAL A 163 -7.45 5.20 4.04
CA VAL A 163 -8.06 6.22 4.90
C VAL A 163 -7.50 7.57 4.50
N THR A 164 -8.37 8.55 4.33
CA THR A 164 -7.99 9.90 3.90
C THR A 164 -7.99 10.91 5.06
N VAL A 165 -7.39 12.08 4.81
CA VAL A 165 -7.38 13.21 5.75
C VAL A 165 -8.80 13.65 6.12
N SER A 166 -9.75 13.64 5.19
CA SER A 166 -11.14 14.03 5.52
C SER A 166 -11.89 12.99 6.37
N GLY A 167 -11.31 11.80 6.55
CA GLY A 167 -11.93 10.67 7.23
C GLY A 167 -12.74 9.78 6.30
N LEU A 168 -12.52 9.84 4.99
CA LEU A 168 -13.07 8.87 4.05
C LEU A 168 -12.30 7.56 4.17
N VAL A 169 -13.03 6.44 4.19
CA VAL A 169 -12.48 5.09 4.04
C VAL A 169 -12.85 4.61 2.67
N SER A 170 -11.86 4.36 1.82
CA SER A 170 -12.02 3.74 0.52
C SER A 170 -11.56 2.29 0.56
N VAL A 171 -12.26 1.41 -0.13
CA VAL A 171 -11.86 0.03 -0.36
C VAL A 171 -11.86 -0.22 -1.85
N SER A 172 -10.75 -0.72 -2.37
CA SER A 172 -10.59 -1.15 -3.76
C SER A 172 -10.36 -2.66 -3.80
N LEU A 173 -11.13 -3.37 -4.62
CA LEU A 173 -11.08 -4.81 -4.78
C LEU A 173 -10.66 -5.19 -6.19
N LEU A 174 -9.73 -6.12 -6.28
CA LEU A 174 -9.30 -6.74 -7.53
C LEU A 174 -10.25 -7.89 -7.86
N LYS A 175 -11.05 -7.72 -8.92
CA LYS A 175 -11.87 -8.81 -9.45
C LYS A 175 -10.97 -9.84 -10.15
N PRO A 176 -11.38 -11.12 -10.22
CA PRO A 176 -10.64 -12.15 -10.96
C PRO A 176 -10.45 -11.85 -12.46
N ASN A 177 -11.27 -10.98 -13.04
CA ASN A 177 -11.15 -10.54 -14.43
C ASN A 177 -10.19 -9.34 -14.61
N GLY A 178 -9.46 -8.93 -13.57
CA GLY A 178 -8.55 -7.78 -13.57
C GLY A 178 -9.22 -6.41 -13.40
N ALA A 179 -10.55 -6.35 -13.32
CA ALA A 179 -11.24 -5.08 -13.07
C ALA A 179 -11.16 -4.66 -11.61
N LEU A 180 -11.08 -3.34 -11.37
CA LEU A 180 -11.07 -2.79 -10.02
C LEU A 180 -12.48 -2.30 -9.62
N LEU A 181 -12.97 -2.73 -8.47
CA LEU A 181 -14.15 -2.14 -7.84
C LEU A 181 -13.73 -1.29 -6.66
N SER A 182 -14.22 -0.06 -6.59
CA SER A 182 -13.99 0.78 -5.42
C SER A 182 -15.31 1.22 -4.79
N ALA A 183 -15.33 1.33 -3.46
CA ALA A 183 -16.34 2.11 -2.76
C ALA A 183 -15.72 2.86 -1.59
N SER A 184 -16.36 3.98 -1.24
CA SER A 184 -15.88 4.84 -0.17
C SER A 184 -17.01 5.29 0.74
N GLU A 185 -16.76 5.40 2.04
CA GLU A 185 -17.70 5.94 3.03
C GLU A 185 -16.97 6.80 4.07
N SER A 186 -17.67 7.76 4.68
CA SER A 186 -17.08 8.66 5.68
C SER A 186 -17.14 8.10 7.09
N LEU A 187 -16.03 8.05 7.82
CA LEU A 187 -15.92 7.59 9.23
C LEU A 187 -16.82 8.35 10.19
N SER A 188 -17.12 9.61 9.89
CA SER A 188 -18.00 10.45 10.69
C SER A 188 -18.91 11.29 9.81
N ARG A 189 -20.08 11.65 10.35
CA ARG A 189 -21.02 12.60 9.72
C ARG A 189 -20.47 14.03 9.66
N LEU A 190 -19.53 14.36 10.55
CA LEU A 190 -18.84 15.64 10.57
C LEU A 190 -17.51 15.46 9.84
N ARG A 191 -17.18 16.38 8.92
CA ARG A 191 -15.86 16.44 8.31
C ARG A 191 -14.86 16.83 9.41
N GLY A 192 -13.94 15.93 9.73
CA GLY A 192 -12.81 16.17 10.61
C GLY A 192 -11.52 16.08 9.82
N ARG A 193 -10.43 16.66 10.35
CA ARG A 193 -9.10 16.48 9.78
C ARG A 193 -8.41 15.34 10.52
N VAL A 194 -8.41 14.15 9.94
CA VAL A 194 -7.67 12.99 10.43
C VAL A 194 -6.19 13.27 10.26
N ALA A 195 -5.49 13.49 11.38
CA ALA A 195 -4.05 13.74 11.37
C ALA A 195 -3.24 12.44 11.23
N LEU A 196 -3.75 11.33 11.79
CA LEU A 196 -3.11 10.02 11.77
C LEU A 196 -4.19 8.93 11.77
N ALA A 197 -3.91 7.84 11.07
CA ALA A 197 -4.73 6.63 11.07
C ALA A 197 -3.83 5.40 11.11
N ASP A 198 -4.36 4.32 11.65
CA ASP A 198 -3.76 2.99 11.61
C ASP A 198 -4.87 1.97 11.29
N ILE A 199 -4.50 0.90 10.59
CA ILE A 199 -5.42 -0.11 10.07
C ILE A 199 -4.98 -1.47 10.60
N ALA A 200 -5.80 -2.07 11.47
CA ALA A 200 -5.53 -3.39 12.04
C ALA A 200 -6.62 -4.40 11.70
N PHE A 201 -6.25 -5.67 11.62
CA PHE A 201 -7.14 -6.80 11.38
C PHE A 201 -7.39 -7.59 12.67
N THR A 202 -8.60 -8.12 12.83
CA THR A 202 -8.92 -9.05 13.92
C THR A 202 -9.05 -10.48 13.39
N GLY A 203 -8.88 -11.47 14.27
CA GLY A 203 -8.99 -12.91 13.96
C GLY A 203 -10.21 -13.32 13.11
N GLY A 204 -11.32 -12.59 13.24
CA GLY A 204 -12.54 -12.82 12.47
C GLY A 204 -12.63 -12.06 11.14
N GLY A 205 -11.52 -11.57 10.57
CA GLY A 205 -11.51 -10.84 9.29
C GLY A 205 -12.09 -9.42 9.36
N LYS A 206 -12.26 -8.86 10.57
CA LYS A 206 -12.87 -7.54 10.77
C LYS A 206 -11.80 -6.48 11.03
N HIS A 207 -11.85 -5.38 10.31
CA HIS A 207 -10.92 -4.26 10.46
C HIS A 207 -11.25 -3.39 11.69
N ARG A 208 -10.20 -2.87 12.33
CA ARG A 208 -10.29 -1.82 13.36
C ARG A 208 -9.38 -0.66 12.94
N SER A 209 -9.99 0.50 12.70
CA SER A 209 -9.32 1.79 12.81
C SER A 209 -9.53 2.31 14.26
N GLY A 210 -8.49 2.86 14.88
CA GLY A 210 -8.38 3.08 16.34
C GLY A 210 -9.57 3.77 17.07
N HIS A 211 -9.80 3.25 18.28
CA HIS A 211 -10.57 3.71 19.47
C HIS A 211 -12.05 4.14 19.39
N ASP A 212 -12.81 3.78 18.35
CA ASP A 212 -14.28 3.97 18.38
C ASP A 212 -15.03 2.78 17.72
N ARG A 213 -16.05 2.26 18.42
CA ARG A 213 -16.93 1.17 17.92
C ARG A 213 -17.68 1.59 16.64
N ARG A 214 -17.90 2.89 16.43
CA ARG A 214 -18.53 3.42 15.20
C ARG A 214 -17.67 3.22 13.96
N LYS A 215 -16.34 3.35 14.08
CA LYS A 215 -15.39 3.17 12.96
C LYS A 215 -15.36 1.73 12.44
N GLN A 216 -15.45 0.75 13.34
CA GLN A 216 -15.50 -0.69 12.98
C GLN A 216 -16.77 -1.07 12.23
N LEU A 217 -17.89 -0.40 12.54
CA LEU A 217 -19.14 -0.61 11.82
C LEU A 217 -19.01 -0.09 10.39
N LEU A 218 -18.35 1.06 10.22
CA LEU A 218 -18.24 1.73 8.94
C LEU A 218 -17.41 0.95 7.92
N THR A 219 -16.26 0.41 8.33
CA THR A 219 -15.46 -0.45 7.42
C THR A 219 -16.24 -1.69 6.96
N ARG A 220 -17.08 -2.27 7.83
CA ARG A 220 -17.97 -3.37 7.42
C ARG A 220 -19.04 -2.93 6.45
N THR A 221 -19.63 -1.75 6.65
CA THR A 221 -20.65 -1.20 5.74
C THR A 221 -20.05 -0.92 4.36
N VAL A 222 -18.84 -0.36 4.28
CA VAL A 222 -18.12 -0.17 3.02
C VAL A 222 -17.93 -1.51 2.31
N LEU A 223 -17.36 -2.50 3.02
CA LEU A 223 -17.08 -3.83 2.47
C LEU A 223 -18.35 -4.54 1.99
N GLN A 224 -19.44 -4.43 2.74
CA GLN A 224 -20.74 -4.97 2.33
C GLN A 224 -21.28 -4.24 1.10
N GLY A 225 -21.20 -2.91 1.06
CA GLY A 225 -21.62 -2.11 -0.09
C GLY A 225 -20.80 -2.36 -1.36
N VAL A 226 -19.50 -2.68 -1.25
CA VAL A 226 -18.69 -3.13 -2.40
C VAL A 226 -19.15 -4.52 -2.85
N ARG A 227 -19.33 -5.44 -1.90
CA ARG A 227 -19.77 -6.81 -2.20
C ARG A 227 -21.12 -6.84 -2.93
N GLU A 228 -22.11 -6.10 -2.43
CA GLU A 228 -23.44 -6.01 -3.05
C GLU A 228 -23.43 -5.33 -4.43
N ARG A 229 -22.46 -4.44 -4.69
CA ARG A 229 -22.25 -3.86 -6.02
C ARG A 229 -21.57 -4.85 -6.96
N GLY A 230 -20.56 -5.58 -6.47
CA GLY A 230 -19.92 -6.65 -7.21
C GLY A 230 -20.87 -7.78 -7.59
N GLU A 231 -21.80 -8.15 -6.71
CA GLU A 231 -22.82 -9.18 -6.97
C GLU A 231 -23.87 -8.74 -8.01
N ARG A 232 -24.18 -7.44 -8.11
CA ARG A 232 -25.13 -6.91 -9.11
C ARG A 232 -24.57 -6.82 -10.53
N GLU A 233 -23.26 -6.85 -10.70
CA GLU A 233 -22.58 -6.75 -12.00
C GLU A 233 -22.21 -8.11 -12.62
N VAL A 234 -22.52 -9.23 -11.98
CA VAL A 234 -22.35 -10.56 -12.59
C VAL A 234 -23.63 -10.90 -13.36
N PRO A 235 -23.64 -10.92 -14.70
CA PRO A 235 -24.76 -11.49 -15.43
C PRO A 235 -24.82 -12.98 -15.12
N HIS A 236 -26.01 -13.49 -14.83
CA HIS A 236 -26.28 -14.92 -14.79
C HIS A 236 -26.01 -15.60 -16.14
#